data_AF-A0A452IF97-F1
#
_entry.id   AF-A0A452IF97-F1
#
_cell.length_a   1.000
_cell.length_b   1.000
_cell.length_c   1.000
_cell.angle_alpha   90.00
_cell.angle_beta   90.00
_cell.angle_gamma   90.00
#
_symmetry.space_group_name_H-M   'P 1'
#
loop_
_entity.id
_entity.type
_entity.pdbx_description
1 polymer ?
#
loop_
_entity_poly.entity_id
_entity_poly.type
_entity_poly.pdbx_seq_one_letter_code
_entity_poly.pdbx_strand_id
1 'polypeptide(L)'
;MQRTMITYFTSNPASRVLCSPMLLSTFSHFSLFHMAANMYVLWSFSSSIVSLLGREQFMAVYLSAGVISTFVSYVSKVTTGRFGPSLGASGAIMTILAAVCTKMPEAKLAIILLPMFTFTAGNALKAIIAMDTAGLVLGWKFFDHAAHLGGALFGIWYVTYGHELIWKNREPLVKAWHEMRSKSRGKGGGGSH
;
A
#
# COMPACT_ATOMS: atom_id res chain seq x y z
N MET A 1 22.38 8.74 -4.79
CA MET A 1 21.01 8.80 -5.34
C MET A 1 20.81 10.19 -5.94
N GLN A 2 20.31 10.32 -7.17
CA GLN A 2 20.15 11.64 -7.82
C GLN A 2 19.14 12.52 -7.06
N ARG A 3 19.34 13.85 -7.07
CA ARG A 3 18.53 14.82 -6.29
C ARG A 3 17.03 14.72 -6.58
N THR A 4 16.66 14.47 -7.84
CA THR A 4 15.27 14.27 -8.26
C THR A 4 14.63 13.05 -7.60
N MET A 5 15.36 11.94 -7.50
CA MET A 5 14.85 10.72 -6.83
C MET A 5 14.63 10.96 -5.34
N ILE A 6 15.57 11.60 -4.65
CA ILE A 6 15.44 11.93 -3.23
C ILE A 6 14.20 12.82 -3.01
N THR A 7 13.98 13.77 -3.90
CA THR A 7 12.91 14.77 -3.73
C THR A 7 11.51 14.23 -4.01
N TYR A 8 11.35 13.41 -5.06
CA TYR A 8 10.04 12.98 -5.55
C TYR A 8 9.72 11.52 -5.26
N PHE A 9 10.71 10.67 -5.07
CA PHE A 9 10.54 9.23 -4.91
C PHE A 9 10.92 8.73 -3.51
N THR A 10 11.25 9.62 -2.58
CA THR A 10 11.46 9.27 -1.17
C THR A 10 10.62 10.18 -0.30
N SER A 11 9.87 9.61 0.64
CA SER A 11 9.06 10.40 1.57
C SER A 11 9.91 10.73 2.79
N ASN A 12 10.14 12.02 3.00
CA ASN A 12 10.85 12.56 4.15
C ASN A 12 10.12 13.81 4.64
N PRO A 13 9.70 13.86 5.92
CA PRO A 13 9.09 15.06 6.49
C PRO A 13 9.92 16.34 6.38
N ALA A 14 11.24 16.23 6.28
CA ALA A 14 12.13 17.37 6.08
C ALA A 14 12.23 17.84 4.61
N SER A 15 11.56 17.17 3.65
CA SER A 15 11.58 17.54 2.23
C SER A 15 10.65 18.73 1.94
N ARG A 16 10.99 19.55 0.94
CA ARG A 16 10.12 20.63 0.44
C ARG A 16 8.88 20.10 -0.30
N VAL A 17 8.95 18.89 -0.83
CA VAL A 17 7.87 18.27 -1.59
C VAL A 17 7.26 17.18 -0.72
N LEU A 18 6.00 17.37 -0.31
CA LEU A 18 5.32 16.52 0.67
C LEU A 18 4.34 15.54 0.03
N CYS A 19 3.55 15.99 -0.94
CA CYS A 19 2.41 15.22 -1.46
C CYS A 19 2.79 14.21 -2.55
N SER A 20 3.58 14.62 -3.56
CA SER A 20 3.93 13.71 -4.67
C SER A 20 4.76 12.49 -4.24
N PRO A 21 5.68 12.58 -3.25
CA PRO A 21 6.34 11.40 -2.73
C PRO A 21 5.42 10.40 -2.05
N MET A 22 4.21 10.77 -1.63
CA MET A 22 3.28 9.81 -1.01
C MET A 22 2.82 8.73 -1.97
N LEU A 23 2.78 9.04 -3.26
CA LEU A 23 2.44 8.08 -4.31
C LEU A 23 3.71 7.52 -4.95
N LEU A 24 4.63 8.40 -5.34
CA LEU A 24 5.82 8.03 -6.11
C LEU A 24 6.83 7.20 -5.31
N SER A 25 6.85 7.30 -3.97
CA SER A 25 7.66 6.42 -3.12
C SER A 25 7.29 4.94 -3.26
N THR A 26 6.07 4.63 -3.67
CA THR A 26 5.60 3.25 -3.90
C THR A 26 6.40 2.58 -5.03
N PHE A 27 7.03 3.36 -5.91
CA PHE A 27 7.80 2.85 -7.06
C PHE A 27 9.31 2.87 -6.84
N SER A 28 9.79 3.26 -5.66
CA SER A 28 11.22 3.34 -5.35
C SER A 28 11.65 2.23 -4.38
N HIS A 29 12.89 1.76 -4.55
CA HIS A 29 13.46 0.68 -3.75
C HIS A 29 14.88 1.02 -3.33
N PHE A 30 15.23 0.70 -2.08
CA PHE A 30 16.54 1.00 -1.51
C PHE A 30 17.66 0.09 -2.04
N SER A 31 17.34 -1.19 -2.27
CA SER A 31 18.29 -2.18 -2.77
C SER A 31 17.59 -3.22 -3.66
N LEU A 32 18.37 -3.92 -4.49
CA LEU A 32 17.87 -4.97 -5.36
C LEU A 32 17.23 -6.12 -4.58
N PHE A 33 17.80 -6.48 -3.43
CA PHE A 33 17.24 -7.53 -2.56
C PHE A 33 15.86 -7.14 -2.02
N HIS A 34 15.70 -5.89 -1.55
CA HIS A 34 14.40 -5.41 -1.06
C HIS A 34 13.36 -5.37 -2.18
N MET A 35 13.77 -4.97 -3.38
CA MET A 35 12.91 -5.01 -4.57
C MET A 35 12.49 -6.44 -4.92
N ALA A 36 13.44 -7.39 -4.95
CA ALA A 36 13.16 -8.79 -5.23
C ALA A 36 12.20 -9.40 -4.19
N ALA A 37 12.42 -9.13 -2.91
CA ALA A 37 11.53 -9.58 -1.84
C ALA A 37 10.11 -9.00 -1.99
N ASN A 38 10.00 -7.69 -2.28
CA ASN A 38 8.72 -7.04 -2.53
C ASN A 38 7.97 -7.65 -3.72
N MET A 39 8.66 -7.84 -4.84
CA MET A 39 8.06 -8.40 -6.05
C MET A 39 7.68 -9.86 -5.87
N TYR A 40 8.46 -10.62 -5.11
CA TYR A 40 8.12 -12.00 -4.75
C TYR A 40 6.81 -12.05 -3.96
N VAL A 41 6.69 -11.28 -2.88
CA VAL A 41 5.45 -11.25 -2.07
C VAL A 41 4.27 -10.77 -2.93
N LEU A 42 4.45 -9.70 -3.72
CA LEU A 42 3.39 -9.22 -4.59
C LEU A 42 2.95 -10.30 -5.59
N TRP A 43 3.89 -11.00 -6.22
CA TRP A 43 3.60 -12.10 -7.14
C TRP A 43 2.86 -13.24 -6.44
N SER A 44 3.33 -13.70 -5.28
CA SER A 44 2.74 -14.80 -4.52
C SER A 44 1.29 -14.55 -4.10
N PHE A 45 0.94 -13.30 -3.76
CA PHE A 45 -0.40 -12.95 -3.28
C PHE A 45 -1.30 -12.27 -4.33
N SER A 46 -0.75 -11.92 -5.50
CA SER A 46 -1.46 -11.21 -6.58
C SER A 46 -2.71 -11.94 -7.06
N SER A 47 -2.60 -13.24 -7.37
CA SER A 47 -3.73 -14.05 -7.82
C SER A 47 -4.84 -14.08 -6.78
N SER A 48 -4.50 -14.31 -5.50
CA SER A 48 -5.47 -14.35 -4.41
C SER A 48 -6.20 -13.02 -4.24
N ILE A 49 -5.48 -11.89 -4.19
CA ILE A 49 -6.13 -10.59 -3.97
C ILE A 49 -6.95 -10.14 -5.19
N VAL A 50 -6.48 -10.43 -6.41
CA VAL A 50 -7.23 -10.11 -7.63
C VAL A 50 -8.47 -10.99 -7.75
N SER A 51 -8.42 -12.25 -7.31
CA SER A 51 -9.61 -13.10 -7.21
C SER A 51 -10.60 -12.58 -6.16
N LEU A 52 -10.11 -12.00 -5.06
CA LEU A 52 -10.96 -11.44 -4.00
C LEU A 52 -11.63 -10.11 -4.38
N LEU A 53 -10.90 -9.21 -5.07
CA LEU A 53 -11.34 -7.83 -5.31
C LEU A 53 -11.63 -7.50 -6.79
N GLY A 54 -11.08 -8.27 -7.72
CA GLY A 54 -11.00 -7.91 -9.14
C GLY A 54 -9.85 -6.93 -9.42
N ARG A 55 -9.47 -6.83 -10.70
CA ARG A 55 -8.28 -6.08 -11.16
C ARG A 55 -8.35 -4.59 -10.86
N GLU A 56 -9.48 -3.96 -11.16
CA GLU A 56 -9.68 -2.52 -10.98
C GLU A 56 -9.64 -2.12 -9.50
N GLN A 57 -10.32 -2.90 -8.65
CA GLN A 57 -10.33 -2.66 -7.21
C GLN A 57 -8.95 -2.89 -6.61
N PHE A 58 -8.25 -3.95 -7.03
CA PHE A 58 -6.88 -4.22 -6.62
C PHE A 58 -5.96 -3.03 -6.91
N MET A 59 -6.00 -2.48 -8.13
CA MET A 59 -5.16 -1.33 -8.50
C MET A 59 -5.45 -0.11 -7.63
N ALA A 60 -6.74 0.20 -7.41
CA ALA A 60 -7.16 1.31 -6.56
C ALA A 60 -6.70 1.12 -5.10
N VAL A 61 -6.84 -0.09 -4.56
CA VAL A 61 -6.37 -0.45 -3.21
C VAL A 61 -4.86 -0.34 -3.11
N TYR A 62 -4.12 -0.86 -4.08
CA TYR A 62 -2.65 -0.83 -4.06
C TYR A 62 -2.11 0.61 -4.06
N LEU A 63 -2.65 1.48 -4.91
CA LEU A 63 -2.22 2.88 -4.97
C LEU A 63 -2.63 3.67 -3.73
N SER A 64 -3.86 3.50 -3.24
CA SER A 64 -4.32 4.16 -2.00
C SER A 64 -3.54 3.67 -0.78
N ALA A 65 -3.19 2.39 -0.74
CA ALA A 65 -2.35 1.81 0.30
C ALA A 65 -0.96 2.44 0.36
N GLY A 66 -0.32 2.69 -0.79
CA GLY A 66 0.97 3.39 -0.85
C GLY A 66 0.89 4.77 -0.18
N VAL A 67 -0.17 5.53 -0.49
CA VAL A 67 -0.42 6.85 0.09
C VAL A 67 -0.66 6.78 1.60
N ILE A 68 -1.56 5.89 2.05
CA ILE A 68 -1.93 5.75 3.47
C ILE A 68 -0.75 5.26 4.30
N SER A 69 -0.02 4.26 3.82
CA SER A 69 1.16 3.73 4.51
C SER A 69 2.24 4.80 4.65
N THR A 70 2.50 5.55 3.57
CA THR A 70 3.45 6.65 3.59
C THR A 70 3.00 7.76 4.55
N PHE A 71 1.71 8.05 4.62
CA PHE A 71 1.16 9.02 5.57
C PHE A 71 1.36 8.59 7.03
N VAL A 72 1.08 7.32 7.36
CA VAL A 72 1.28 6.80 8.72
C VAL A 72 2.75 6.87 9.12
N SER A 73 3.66 6.48 8.21
CA SER A 73 5.11 6.64 8.42
C SER A 73 5.50 8.09 8.61
N TYR A 74 4.97 9.01 7.80
CA TYR A 74 5.21 10.44 7.92
C TYR A 74 4.82 10.96 9.30
N VAL A 75 3.59 10.68 9.75
CA VAL A 75 3.09 11.10 11.06
C VAL A 75 3.96 10.52 12.17
N SER A 76 4.30 9.23 12.12
CA SER A 76 5.16 8.58 13.11
C SER A 76 6.56 9.22 13.19
N LYS A 77 7.13 9.64 12.07
CA LYS A 77 8.46 10.26 12.04
C LYS A 77 8.44 11.68 12.60
N VAL A 78 7.38 12.42 12.32
CA VAL A 78 7.16 13.76 12.91
C VAL A 78 6.99 13.65 14.42
N THR A 79 6.19 12.71 14.91
CA THR A 79 5.94 12.57 16.36
C THR A 79 7.15 12.05 17.14
N THR A 80 7.99 11.22 16.52
CA THR A 80 9.18 10.63 17.17
C THR A 80 10.47 11.44 16.94
N GLY A 81 10.45 12.44 16.06
CA GLY A 81 11.63 13.23 15.69
C GLY A 81 12.69 12.46 14.87
N ARG A 82 12.34 11.30 14.30
CA ARG A 82 13.28 10.41 13.57
C ARG A 82 13.09 10.52 12.06
N PHE A 83 13.78 11.47 11.41
CA PHE A 83 13.59 11.81 9.99
C PHE A 83 14.37 10.92 8.99
N GLY A 84 14.29 9.60 9.15
CA GLY A 84 14.83 8.65 8.17
C GLY A 84 13.98 8.60 6.90
N PRO A 85 14.57 8.52 5.69
CA PRO A 85 13.81 8.43 4.45
C PRO A 85 12.91 7.19 4.45
N SER A 86 11.62 7.37 4.14
CA SER A 86 10.70 6.28 3.83
C SER A 86 10.79 5.95 2.35
N LEU A 87 10.93 4.68 2.04
CA LEU A 87 10.92 4.14 0.70
C LEU A 87 9.96 2.96 0.68
N GLY A 88 9.15 2.85 -0.37
CA GLY A 88 8.82 1.53 -0.87
C GLY A 88 7.35 1.22 -1.07
N ALA A 89 7.15 0.40 -2.09
CA ALA A 89 6.01 -0.48 -2.29
C ALA A 89 5.63 -1.32 -1.05
N SER A 90 6.51 -1.44 -0.04
CA SER A 90 6.32 -2.40 1.05
C SER A 90 5.07 -2.12 1.88
N GLY A 91 4.69 -0.87 2.11
CA GLY A 91 3.40 -0.55 2.78
C GLY A 91 2.18 -1.00 1.97
N ALA A 92 2.22 -0.81 0.64
CA ALA A 92 1.19 -1.31 -0.26
C ALA A 92 1.15 -2.84 -0.30
N ILE A 93 2.32 -3.50 -0.34
CA ILE A 93 2.44 -4.96 -0.28
C ILE A 93 1.95 -5.51 1.05
N MET A 94 2.26 -4.84 2.16
CA MET A 94 1.76 -5.18 3.49
C MET A 94 0.23 -5.09 3.56
N THR A 95 -0.37 -4.13 2.85
CA THR A 95 -1.82 -4.05 2.68
C THR A 95 -2.37 -5.29 1.96
N ILE A 96 -1.75 -5.69 0.84
CA ILE A 96 -2.18 -6.87 0.07
C ILE A 96 -2.05 -8.14 0.91
N LEU A 97 -0.91 -8.32 1.57
CA LEU A 97 -0.64 -9.46 2.43
C LEU A 97 -1.66 -9.53 3.58
N ALA A 98 -1.89 -8.42 4.28
CA ALA A 98 -2.84 -8.36 5.38
C ALA A 98 -4.29 -8.61 4.91
N ALA A 99 -4.68 -8.04 3.76
CA ALA A 99 -5.98 -8.25 3.14
C ALA A 99 -6.23 -9.74 2.84
N VAL A 100 -5.28 -10.42 2.18
CA VAL A 100 -5.40 -11.84 1.85
C VAL A 100 -5.40 -12.70 3.12
N CYS A 101 -4.45 -12.48 4.03
CA CYS A 101 -4.35 -13.26 5.27
C CYS A 101 -5.59 -13.09 6.16
N THR A 102 -6.24 -11.93 6.12
CA THR A 102 -7.51 -11.68 6.84
C THR A 102 -8.67 -12.45 6.22
N LYS A 103 -8.75 -12.53 4.89
CA LYS A 103 -9.84 -13.25 4.19
C LYS A 103 -9.63 -14.75 4.10
N MET A 104 -8.38 -15.21 4.18
CA MET A 104 -8.00 -16.61 4.05
C MET A 104 -7.09 -17.03 5.21
N PRO A 105 -7.52 -16.92 6.48
CA PRO A 105 -6.64 -17.12 7.64
C PRO A 105 -6.09 -18.53 7.74
N GLU A 106 -6.86 -19.54 7.29
CA GLU A 106 -6.45 -20.96 7.34
C GLU A 106 -5.56 -21.39 6.17
N ALA A 107 -5.33 -20.51 5.19
CA ALA A 107 -4.44 -20.82 4.07
C ALA A 107 -3.03 -21.15 4.60
N LYS A 108 -2.47 -22.27 4.12
CA LYS A 108 -1.13 -22.71 4.51
C LYS A 108 -0.08 -21.96 3.68
N LEU A 109 0.75 -21.20 4.36
CA LEU A 109 1.93 -20.56 3.80
C LEU A 109 3.18 -21.35 4.18
N ALA A 110 4.16 -21.39 3.29
CA ALA A 110 5.43 -22.06 3.50
C ALA A 110 6.59 -21.06 3.38
N ILE A 111 7.67 -21.30 4.12
CA ILE A 111 8.91 -20.55 3.94
C ILE A 111 9.64 -21.14 2.73
N ILE A 112 10.13 -20.29 1.83
CA ILE A 112 10.79 -20.71 0.57
C ILE A 112 11.85 -21.79 0.80
N LEU A 113 12.71 -21.60 1.81
CA LEU A 113 13.83 -22.50 2.10
C LEU A 113 13.45 -23.68 2.99
N LEU A 114 12.23 -23.69 3.53
CA LEU A 114 11.74 -24.70 4.46
C LEU A 114 10.29 -25.08 4.09
N PRO A 115 10.04 -25.61 2.87
CA PRO A 115 8.69 -25.88 2.37
C PRO A 115 7.94 -26.94 3.18
N MET A 116 8.67 -27.76 3.95
CA MET A 116 8.12 -28.76 4.87
C MET A 116 7.43 -28.14 6.08
N PHE A 117 7.76 -26.89 6.42
CA PHE A 117 7.18 -26.17 7.54
C PHE A 117 6.14 -25.18 7.02
N THR A 118 4.87 -25.48 7.30
CA THR A 118 3.76 -24.60 6.94
C THR A 118 3.13 -23.98 8.18
N PHE A 119 2.65 -22.75 8.04
CA PHE A 119 1.88 -22.05 9.06
C PHE A 119 0.64 -21.42 8.42
N THR A 120 -0.34 -21.08 9.25
CA THR A 120 -1.57 -20.45 8.76
C THR A 120 -1.31 -18.97 8.44
N ALA A 121 -1.94 -18.46 7.38
CA ALA A 121 -1.84 -17.06 6.98
C ALA A 121 -2.27 -16.11 8.12
N GLY A 122 -3.25 -16.49 8.92
CA GLY A 122 -3.65 -15.75 10.12
C GLY A 122 -2.53 -15.64 11.16
N ASN A 123 -1.78 -16.72 11.40
CA ASN A 123 -0.62 -16.68 12.31
C ASN A 123 0.54 -15.87 11.71
N ALA A 124 0.74 -15.95 10.39
CA ALA A 124 1.71 -15.12 9.68
C ALA A 124 1.43 -13.63 9.89
N LEU A 125 0.18 -13.21 9.68
CA LEU A 125 -0.24 -11.83 9.84
C LEU A 125 -0.03 -11.33 11.28
N LYS A 126 -0.42 -12.13 12.28
CA LYS A 126 -0.18 -11.80 13.70
C LYS A 126 1.31 -11.64 14.00
N ALA A 127 2.14 -12.55 13.50
CA ALA A 127 3.58 -12.50 13.71
C ALA A 127 4.21 -11.26 13.08
N ILE A 128 3.81 -10.90 11.86
CA ILE A 128 4.32 -9.71 11.17
C ILE A 128 3.89 -8.43 11.89
N ILE A 129 2.61 -8.31 12.27
CA ILE A 129 2.12 -7.16 13.04
C ILE A 129 2.87 -7.04 14.38
N ALA A 130 3.08 -8.16 15.09
CA ALA A 130 3.82 -8.16 16.34
C ALA A 130 5.28 -7.71 16.14
N MET A 131 5.94 -8.20 15.09
CA MET A 131 7.31 -7.83 14.75
C MET A 131 7.44 -6.35 14.35
N ASP A 132 6.54 -5.83 13.52
CA ASP A 132 6.58 -4.40 13.16
C ASP A 132 6.23 -3.51 14.35
N THR A 133 5.31 -3.94 15.22
CA THR A 133 5.01 -3.23 16.48
C THR A 133 6.23 -3.18 17.39
N ALA A 134 6.89 -4.33 17.58
CA ALA A 134 8.13 -4.40 18.36
C ALA A 134 9.23 -3.54 17.72
N GLY A 135 9.41 -3.60 16.41
CA GLY A 135 10.38 -2.79 15.69
C GLY A 135 10.13 -1.29 15.81
N LEU A 136 8.85 -0.87 15.78
CA LEU A 136 8.46 0.52 16.00
C LEU A 136 8.76 0.98 17.44
N VAL A 137 8.37 0.18 18.44
CA VAL A 137 8.55 0.50 19.87
C VAL A 137 10.03 0.51 20.26
N LEU A 138 10.79 -0.49 19.80
CA LEU A 138 12.22 -0.65 20.09
C LEU A 138 13.11 0.23 19.20
N GLY A 139 12.55 0.85 18.16
CA GLY A 139 13.27 1.79 17.29
C GLY A 139 14.23 1.13 16.29
N TRP A 140 13.90 -0.07 15.82
CA TRP A 140 14.65 -0.73 14.76
C TRP A 140 14.59 0.08 13.46
N LYS A 141 15.69 0.04 12.69
CA LYS A 141 15.87 0.88 11.48
C LYS A 141 15.93 0.09 10.18
N PHE A 142 15.75 -1.23 10.25
CA PHE A 142 15.85 -2.12 9.09
C PHE A 142 14.66 -1.95 8.12
N PHE A 143 13.48 -1.66 8.66
CA PHE A 143 12.25 -1.47 7.90
C PHE A 143 11.50 -0.21 8.34
N ASP A 144 10.62 0.29 7.47
CA ASP A 144 9.67 1.34 7.83
C ASP A 144 8.45 0.71 8.53
N HIS A 145 8.65 0.34 9.80
CA HIS A 145 7.67 -0.38 10.60
C HIS A 145 6.32 0.36 10.71
N ALA A 146 6.34 1.69 10.79
CA ALA A 146 5.13 2.50 10.81
C ALA A 146 4.36 2.42 9.48
N ALA A 147 5.06 2.47 8.34
CA ALA A 147 4.43 2.26 7.03
C ALA A 147 3.81 0.86 6.93
N HIS A 148 4.51 -0.17 7.39
CA HIS A 148 4.01 -1.55 7.35
C HIS A 148 2.76 -1.74 8.20
N LEU A 149 2.74 -1.22 9.44
CA LEU A 149 1.56 -1.26 10.30
C LEU A 149 0.40 -0.47 9.71
N GLY A 150 0.66 0.72 9.18
CA GLY A 150 -0.35 1.54 8.50
C GLY A 150 -0.99 0.80 7.32
N GLY A 151 -0.16 0.16 6.50
CA GLY A 151 -0.62 -0.68 5.38
C GLY A 151 -1.41 -1.90 5.85
N ALA A 152 -0.91 -2.64 6.85
CA ALA A 152 -1.58 -3.82 7.38
C ALA A 152 -2.97 -3.48 7.94
N LEU A 153 -3.07 -2.41 8.74
CA LEU A 153 -4.34 -1.92 9.29
C LEU A 153 -5.30 -1.48 8.18
N PHE A 154 -4.81 -0.76 7.16
CA PHE A 154 -5.60 -0.37 6.01
C PHE A 154 -6.13 -1.59 5.24
N GLY A 155 -5.30 -2.61 5.02
CA GLY A 155 -5.68 -3.84 4.33
C GLY A 155 -6.77 -4.61 5.06
N ILE A 156 -6.59 -4.81 6.38
CA ILE A 156 -7.59 -5.44 7.26
C ILE A 156 -8.91 -4.67 7.19
N TRP A 157 -8.86 -3.35 7.41
CA TRP A 157 -10.03 -2.49 7.37
C TRP A 157 -10.73 -2.53 6.01
N TYR A 158 -9.97 -2.48 4.91
CA TYR A 158 -10.55 -2.41 3.57
C TYR A 158 -11.34 -3.68 3.23
N VAL A 159 -10.77 -4.86 3.50
CA VAL A 159 -11.47 -6.11 3.19
C VAL A 159 -12.62 -6.40 4.17
N THR A 160 -12.58 -5.82 5.37
CA THR A 160 -13.65 -6.01 6.37
C THR A 160 -14.81 -5.04 6.12
N TYR A 161 -14.52 -3.80 5.77
CA TYR A 161 -15.51 -2.72 5.67
C TYR A 161 -15.40 -1.93 4.37
N GLY A 162 -14.18 -1.57 3.95
CA GLY A 162 -13.95 -0.67 2.80
C GLY A 162 -14.56 -1.17 1.48
N HIS A 163 -14.55 -2.47 1.21
CA HIS A 163 -15.20 -3.04 0.02
C HIS A 163 -16.72 -2.74 0.00
N GLU A 164 -17.41 -3.00 1.11
CA GLU A 164 -18.86 -2.73 1.22
C GLU A 164 -19.16 -1.23 1.20
N LEU A 165 -18.41 -0.46 2.00
CA LEU A 165 -18.67 0.97 2.18
C LEU A 165 -18.36 1.79 0.93
N ILE A 166 -17.21 1.54 0.30
CA ILE A 166 -16.70 2.37 -0.80
C ILE A 166 -16.98 1.72 -2.13
N TRP A 167 -16.55 0.47 -2.31
CA TRP A 167 -16.56 -0.13 -3.64
C TRP A 167 -17.96 -0.46 -4.13
N LYS A 168 -18.82 -1.05 -3.30
CA LYS A 168 -20.21 -1.33 -3.71
C LYS A 168 -21.03 -0.06 -3.93
N ASN A 169 -20.74 1.01 -3.20
CA ASN A 169 -21.42 2.30 -3.34
C ASN A 169 -20.76 3.26 -4.35
N ARG A 170 -19.90 2.78 -5.25
CA ARG A 170 -19.15 3.63 -6.18
C ARG A 170 -19.99 4.18 -7.34
N GLU A 171 -21.15 3.59 -7.65
CA GLU A 171 -21.94 3.96 -8.83
C GLU A 171 -22.35 5.44 -8.91
N PRO A 172 -22.81 6.09 -7.82
CA PRO A 172 -23.14 7.51 -7.87
C PRO A 172 -21.92 8.38 -8.20
N LEU A 173 -20.75 8.04 -7.65
CA LEU A 173 -19.50 8.75 -7.94
C LEU A 173 -19.07 8.56 -9.39
N VAL A 174 -19.18 7.33 -9.91
CA VAL A 174 -18.86 7.01 -11.30
C VAL A 174 -19.80 7.74 -12.25
N LYS A 175 -21.11 7.77 -11.96
CA LYS A 175 -22.11 8.52 -12.73
C LYS A 175 -21.79 10.03 -12.72
N ALA A 176 -21.55 10.61 -11.55
CA ALA A 176 -21.17 12.02 -11.42
C ALA A 176 -19.90 12.36 -12.24
N TRP A 177 -18.88 11.50 -12.19
CA TRP A 177 -17.68 11.66 -13.01
C TRP A 177 -17.96 11.63 -14.52
N HIS A 178 -18.76 10.67 -14.98
CA HIS A 178 -19.16 10.57 -16.39
C HIS A 178 -19.93 11.81 -16.85
N GLU A 179 -20.85 12.33 -16.04
CA GLU A 179 -21.61 13.55 -16.34
C GLU A 179 -20.71 14.80 -16.43
N MET A 180 -19.74 14.95 -15.52
CA MET A 180 -18.79 16.06 -15.60
C MET A 180 -17.95 15.99 -16.88
N ARG A 181 -17.45 14.81 -17.22
CA ARG A 181 -16.60 14.60 -18.41
C ARG A 181 -17.38 14.75 -19.72
N SER A 182 -18.67 14.36 -19.76
CA SER A 182 -19.51 14.54 -20.94
C SER A 182 -19.91 16.01 -21.15
N LYS A 183 -20.26 16.73 -20.08
CA LYS A 183 -20.53 18.19 -20.12
C LYS A 183 -19.32 19.00 -20.60
N SER A 184 -18.11 18.61 -20.19
CA SER A 184 -16.87 19.26 -20.66
C SER A 184 -16.59 19.04 -22.15
N ARG A 185 -17.04 17.93 -22.76
CA ARG A 185 -16.93 17.71 -24.22
C ARG A 185 -17.98 18.48 -25.02
N GLY A 186 -19.18 18.69 -24.46
CA GLY A 186 -20.26 19.43 -25.12
C GLY A 186 -19.99 20.93 -25.30
N LYS A 187 -19.20 21.55 -24.41
CA LYS A 187 -18.86 22.99 -24.49
C LYS A 187 -17.76 23.34 -25.50
N GLY A 188 -17.08 22.36 -26.10
CA GLY A 188 -15.97 22.59 -27.05
C GLY A 188 -16.32 22.41 -28.54
N GLY A 189 -17.57 22.08 -28.87
CA GLY A 189 -17.99 21.73 -30.24
C GLY A 189 -18.92 22.72 -30.95
N GLY A 190 -19.26 23.85 -30.33
CA GLY A 190 -20.16 24.86 -30.90
C GLY A 190 -19.39 26.07 -31.41
N GLY A 191 -18.73 25.96 -32.56
CA GLY A 191 -17.96 27.07 -33.12
C GLY A 191 -17.46 26.81 -34.54
N SER A 192 -18.38 26.60 -35.49
CA SER A 192 -18.17 26.90 -36.92
C SER A 192 -19.45 26.60 -37.71
N HIS A 193 -20.28 27.63 -37.91
CA HIS A 193 -21.18 27.77 -39.04
C HIS A 193 -20.97 29.15 -39.62
#